data_AF-A0A3C0QJ17-F1
#
_entry.id   AF-A0A3C0QJ17-F1
#
_cell.length_a   1.000
_cell.length_b   1.000
_cell.length_c   1.000
_cell.angle_alpha   90.00
_cell.angle_beta   90.00
_cell.angle_gamma   90.00
#
_symmetry.space_group_name_H-M   'P 1'
#
loop_
_entity.id
_entity.type
_entity.pdbx_description
1 polymer ?
#
loop_
_entity_poly.entity_id
_entity_poly.type
_entity_poly.pdbx_seq_one_letter_code
_entity_poly.pdbx_strand_id
1 'polypeptide(L)'
;MDEKIPTASKLKKLYNLALKFKEIRCWEYMEDTDMFGVMRPGSGLIGYVCIPGNAGEVFGINAYLGPRGLYGYLKVLSGEI
;
A
#
# COMPACT_ATOMS: atom_id res chain seq x y z
N MET A 1 -4.61 19.36 15.03
CA MET A 1 -3.48 18.59 14.46
C MET A 1 -2.96 19.43 13.32
N ASP A 2 -1.81 20.08 13.49
CA ASP A 2 -1.23 20.92 12.43
C ASP A 2 -0.78 20.01 11.28
N GLU A 3 -1.61 19.91 10.25
CA GLU A 3 -1.27 19.15 9.06
C GLU A 3 -0.23 19.94 8.27
N LYS A 4 1.05 19.65 8.54
CA LYS A 4 2.16 20.26 7.81
C LYS A 4 2.07 19.85 6.34
N ILE A 5 1.68 20.79 5.49
CA ILE A 5 1.70 20.65 4.04
C ILE A 5 3.08 20.12 3.60
N PRO A 6 3.15 19.00 2.87
CA PRO A 6 4.42 18.47 2.39
C PRO A 6 5.15 19.49 1.51
N THR A 7 6.46 19.62 1.67
CA THR A 7 7.25 20.49 0.80
C THR A 7 7.22 19.99 -0.64
N ALA A 8 7.40 20.88 -1.62
CA ALA A 8 7.44 20.53 -3.04
C ALA A 8 8.47 19.41 -3.34
N SER A 9 9.62 19.42 -2.64
CA SER A 9 10.64 18.36 -2.77
C SER A 9 10.14 16.99 -2.29
N LYS A 10 9.40 16.93 -1.17
CA LYS A 10 8.80 15.68 -0.67
C LYS A 10 7.75 15.15 -1.65
N LEU A 11 6.90 16.03 -2.19
CA LEU A 11 5.92 15.67 -3.20
C LEU A 11 6.60 15.15 -4.48
N LYS A 12 7.61 15.85 -4.99
CA LYS A 12 8.40 15.40 -6.15
C LYS A 12 8.98 14.00 -5.95
N LYS A 13 9.52 13.71 -4.76
CA LYS A 13 10.01 12.38 -4.42
C LYS A 13 8.90 11.33 -4.44
N LEU A 14 7.72 11.64 -3.89
CA LEU A 14 6.57 10.74 -3.90
C LEU A 14 6.12 10.41 -5.33
N TYR A 15 5.92 11.43 -6.17
CA TYR A 15 5.52 11.23 -7.57
C TYR A 15 6.56 10.43 -8.36
N ASN A 16 7.85 10.70 -8.17
CA ASN A 16 8.91 9.91 -8.80
C ASN A 16 8.88 8.43 -8.39
N LEU A 17 8.55 8.13 -7.13
CA LEU A 17 8.40 6.75 -6.67
C LEU A 17 7.15 6.09 -7.27
N ALA A 18 6.03 6.83 -7.38
CA ALA A 18 4.82 6.34 -8.03
C ALA A 18 5.04 6.02 -9.52
N LEU A 19 5.82 6.85 -10.23
CA LEU A 19 6.20 6.58 -11.62
C LEU A 19 7.05 5.31 -11.74
N LYS A 20 8.05 5.13 -10.87
CA LYS A 20 8.85 3.90 -10.83
C LYS A 20 7.99 2.66 -10.54
N PHE A 21 7.05 2.76 -9.60
CA PHE A 21 6.10 1.69 -9.34
C PHE A 21 5.28 1.35 -10.60
N LYS A 22 4.81 2.37 -11.31
CA LYS A 22 4.09 2.18 -12.57
C LYS A 22 4.94 1.49 -13.64
N GLU A 23 6.23 1.77 -13.71
CA GLU A 23 7.17 1.12 -14.64
C GLU A 23 7.42 -0.35 -14.30
N ILE A 24 7.45 -0.70 -13.00
CA ILE A 24 7.66 -2.09 -12.54
C ILE A 24 6.44 -2.98 -12.86
N ARG A 25 5.24 -2.40 -12.88
CA ARG A 25 3.99 -3.10 -13.24
C ARG A 25 3.72 -4.32 -12.37
N CYS A 26 3.90 -4.21 -11.06
CA CYS A 26 3.76 -5.34 -10.13
C CYS A 26 2.43 -6.10 -10.27
N TRP A 27 1.36 -5.41 -10.65
CA TRP A 27 0.03 -5.99 -10.89
C TRP A 27 -0.03 -7.03 -12.01
N GLU A 28 1.01 -7.17 -12.85
CA GLU A 28 1.10 -8.22 -13.86
C GLU A 28 1.43 -9.59 -13.27
N TYR A 29 1.99 -9.64 -12.06
CA TYR A 29 2.42 -10.87 -11.40
C TYR A 29 2.04 -10.95 -9.92
N MET A 30 1.26 -9.99 -9.42
CA MET A 30 0.69 -9.98 -8.07
C MET A 30 -0.80 -9.68 -8.15
N GLU A 31 -1.56 -10.35 -7.29
CA GLU A 31 -2.98 -10.10 -7.04
C GLU A 31 -3.17 -9.23 -5.78
N ASP A 32 -4.36 -8.66 -5.61
CA ASP A 32 -4.70 -7.90 -4.40
C ASP A 32 -4.79 -8.78 -3.13
N THR A 33 -4.86 -10.10 -3.31
CA THR A 33 -4.72 -11.11 -2.26
C THR A 33 -3.28 -11.51 -1.94
N ASP A 34 -2.31 -11.19 -2.80
CA ASP A 34 -0.89 -11.47 -2.57
C ASP A 34 -0.31 -10.45 -1.59
N MET A 35 -0.33 -10.82 -0.31
CA MET A 35 0.07 -9.93 0.78
C MET A 35 1.49 -10.18 1.28
N PHE A 36 2.19 -9.09 1.59
CA PHE A 36 3.50 -9.14 2.25
C PHE A 36 3.66 -8.04 3.30
N GLY A 37 4.46 -8.31 4.32
CA GLY A 37 4.72 -7.35 5.40
C GLY A 37 5.90 -6.44 5.10
N VAL A 38 5.73 -5.14 5.25
CA VAL A 38 6.80 -4.14 5.24
C VAL A 38 6.94 -3.54 6.64
N MET A 39 8.05 -3.84 7.31
CA MET A 39 8.32 -3.31 8.64
C MET A 39 8.96 -1.93 8.56
N ARG A 40 8.38 -0.96 9.28
CA ARG A 40 8.97 0.37 9.47
C ARG A 40 10.14 0.29 10.47
N PRO A 41 11.37 0.62 10.05
CA PRO A 41 12.54 0.59 10.93
C PRO A 41 12.33 1.44 12.19
N GLY A 42 12.94 1.01 13.30
CA GLY A 42 12.90 1.69 14.61
C GLY A 42 11.62 1.48 15.41
N SER A 43 10.44 1.49 14.77
CA SER A 43 9.15 1.29 15.49
C SER A 43 8.66 -0.15 15.54
N GLY A 44 9.13 -1.01 14.63
CA GLY A 44 8.61 -2.37 14.46
C GLY A 44 7.19 -2.44 13.87
N LEU A 45 6.54 -1.31 13.59
CA LEU A 45 5.21 -1.31 12.96
C LEU A 45 5.28 -1.94 11.57
N ILE A 46 4.48 -2.98 11.35
CA ILE A 46 4.33 -3.64 10.05
C ILE A 46 3.16 -3.02 9.32
N GLY A 47 3.39 -2.57 8.08
CA GLY A 47 2.33 -2.36 7.09
C GLY A 47 2.16 -3.63 6.28
N TYR A 48 0.97 -4.20 6.28
CA TYR A 48 0.64 -5.35 5.45
C TYR A 48 0.18 -4.84 4.08
N VAL A 49 0.92 -5.18 3.04
CA VAL A 49 0.81 -4.56 1.71
C VAL A 49 0.25 -5.54 0.70
N CYS A 50 -0.64 -5.07 -0.17
CA CYS A 50 -1.03 -5.75 -1.40
C CYS A 50 -1.00 -4.77 -2.59
N ILE A 51 -0.98 -5.34 -3.81
CA ILE A 51 -0.86 -4.60 -5.06
C ILE A 51 -2.13 -4.81 -5.90
N PRO A 52 -3.14 -3.91 -5.81
CA PRO A 52 -4.27 -3.94 -6.72
C PRO A 52 -3.87 -3.57 -8.14
N GLY A 53 -4.64 -4.08 -9.11
CA GLY A 53 -4.51 -3.71 -10.53
C GLY A 53 -4.52 -4.90 -11.49
N ASN A 54 -4.43 -6.14 -10.97
CA ASN A 54 -4.42 -7.34 -11.82
C ASN A 54 -5.71 -7.47 -12.65
N ALA A 55 -6.86 -7.06 -12.10
CA ALA A 55 -8.14 -7.01 -12.80
C ALA A 55 -8.29 -5.86 -13.81
N GLY A 56 -7.30 -4.96 -13.92
CA GLY A 56 -7.28 -3.89 -14.92
C GLY A 56 -8.02 -2.59 -14.56
N GLU A 57 -8.55 -2.47 -13.34
CA GLU A 57 -9.37 -1.31 -12.93
C GLU A 57 -8.60 -0.29 -12.09
N VAL A 58 -8.24 -0.66 -10.85
CA VAL A 58 -7.58 0.24 -9.88
C VAL A 58 -6.13 -0.21 -9.66
N PHE A 59 -5.17 0.63 -10.05
CA PHE A 59 -3.74 0.35 -9.91
C PHE A 59 -3.16 1.10 -8.71
N GLY A 60 -2.44 0.40 -7.83
CA GLY A 60 -1.85 1.07 -6.67
C GLY A 60 -1.11 0.17 -5.70
N ILE A 61 -0.90 0.72 -4.51
CA ILE A 61 -0.29 0.04 -3.36
C ILE A 61 -1.21 0.32 -2.17
N ASN A 62 -1.73 -0.74 -1.54
CA ASN A 62 -2.47 -0.63 -0.29
C ASN A 62 -1.58 -1.06 0.86
N ALA A 63 -1.63 -0.34 1.98
CA ALA A 63 -0.88 -0.69 3.19
C ALA A 63 -1.79 -0.64 4.42
N TYR A 64 -2.08 -1.81 4.97
CA TYR A 64 -2.88 -1.98 6.17
C TYR A 64 -1.98 -1.97 7.40
N LEU A 65 -2.08 -0.93 8.23
CA LEU A 65 -1.14 -0.71 9.32
C LEU A 65 -1.45 -1.58 10.55
N GLY A 66 -0.49 -2.40 10.94
CA GLY A 66 -0.51 -3.23 12.13
C GLY A 66 -1.61 -4.31 12.13
N PRO A 67 -1.78 -5.03 13.26
CA PRO A 67 -2.75 -6.12 13.37
C PRO A 67 -4.19 -5.67 13.09
N ARG A 68 -4.56 -4.46 13.52
CA ARG A 68 -5.90 -3.91 13.29
C ARG A 68 -6.17 -3.68 11.80
N GLY A 69 -5.20 -3.15 11.07
CA GLY A 69 -5.33 -2.98 9.62
C GLY A 69 -5.52 -4.33 8.92
N LEU A 70 -4.66 -5.31 9.24
CA LEU A 70 -4.75 -6.66 8.66
C LEU A 70 -6.10 -7.32 8.94
N TYR A 71 -6.57 -7.25 10.19
CA TYR A 71 -7.87 -7.82 10.56
C TYR A 71 -9.03 -7.16 9.79
N GLY A 72 -8.97 -5.84 9.57
CA GLY A 72 -9.95 -5.14 8.75
C GLY A 72 -9.98 -5.66 7.30
N TYR A 73 -8.80 -5.84 6.69
CA TYR A 73 -8.69 -6.44 5.37
C TYR A 73 -9.28 -7.86 5.32
N LEU A 74 -8.91 -8.72 6.27
CA LEU A 74 -9.36 -10.11 6.31
C LEU A 74 -10.87 -10.24 6.41
N LYS A 75 -11.53 -9.34 7.14
CA LYS A 75 -12.99 -9.28 7.22
C LYS A 75 -13.68 -8.92 5.91
N VAL A 76 -13.11 -7.95 5.19
CA VAL A 76 -13.62 -7.60 3.85
C VAL A 76 -13.48 -8.79 2.93
N LEU A 77 -12.32 -9.47 2.97
CA LEU A 77 -12.05 -10.64 2.15
C LEU A 77 -12.97 -11.83 2.49
N SER A 78 -13.29 -12.04 3.76
CA SER A 78 -14.19 -13.13 4.20
C SER A 78 -15.68 -12.83 4.01
N GLY A 79 -16.04 -11.60 3.64
CA GLY A 79 -17.45 -11.17 3.55
C GLY A 79 -18.13 -10.98 4.91
N GLU A 80 -17.35 -10.75 5.98
CA GLU A 80 -17.86 -10.45 7.32
C GLU A 80 -18.31 -8.98 7.50
N ILE A 81 -18.27 -8.18 6.43
CA ILE A 81 -18.66 -6.76 6.38
C ILE A 81 -19.58 -6.54 5.18
#